data_AF-A0A2G9S7D4-F1
#
_entry.id   AF-A0A2G9S7D4-F1
#
_cell.length_a   1.000
_cell.length_b   1.000
_cell.length_c   1.000
_cell.angle_alpha   90.00
_cell.angle_beta   90.00
_cell.angle_gamma   90.00
#
_symmetry.space_group_name_H-M   'P 1'
#
loop_
_entity.id
_entity.type
_entity.pdbx_description
1 polymer ?
#
loop_
_entity_poly.entity_id
_entity_poly.type
_entity_poly.pdbx_seq_one_letter_code
_entity_poly.pdbx_strand_id
1 'polypeptide(L)'
;MHDEAVTAIDDQILQLTEGHGFLYETFGVRPQFSWHVDPFGASATSPTLFSMAGFNVHLISRIDYDLKAAMQDSKKLQFVWRGSHSLSEKQEIFTHVMDQFSYCTPSHLSFSNRSGFYWNGVALFPDPPKDGVYPNMSLPVTSDNIHQYADTMVKNIKMRAAWFRSNDVLWPWGCDKQFFNSSIQFNNMDLLLEYINNKPEFGVTVQYSTLGEYFKSLYRRNLTWEVRKNEDFLPYSSDAYQAWTGFYTSRNILKGVARRASSLLYAGESALTQYVLKHPSGAVCKMWAMEQLRALRWAVSEVQHHDGITGTESPKVRDMYMAHLRQGMLGVRKLMEAITLDQFSFHNDGQSEDLMNITVYNPLAWDITTYVHVPMNIWVTDVYDEMGQVIPSQ
;
A
#
# COMPACT_ATOMS: atom_id res chain seq x y z
N MET A 1 0.31 -2.87 0.26
CA MET A 1 0.14 -2.07 -0.96
C MET A 1 -0.94 -1.05 -0.70
N HIS A 2 -0.59 0.23 -0.68
CA HIS A 2 -1.52 1.29 -0.34
C HIS A 2 -2.44 1.65 -1.52
N ASP A 3 -3.60 2.25 -1.23
CA ASP A 3 -4.41 2.95 -2.21
C ASP A 3 -3.71 4.22 -2.72
N GLU A 4 -3.96 4.63 -3.96
CA GLU A 4 -3.34 5.83 -4.55
C GLU A 4 -4.28 7.04 -4.66
N ALA A 5 -5.58 6.90 -4.38
CA ALA A 5 -6.55 7.98 -4.58
C ALA A 5 -6.97 8.71 -3.29
N VAL A 6 -7.19 7.99 -2.19
CA VAL A 6 -7.69 8.52 -0.90
C VAL A 6 -6.69 8.34 0.24
N THR A 7 -5.40 8.23 -0.05
CA THR A 7 -4.31 8.27 0.93
C THR A 7 -3.64 9.65 0.96
N ALA A 8 -2.99 10.00 2.07
CA ALA A 8 -2.16 11.20 2.16
C ALA A 8 -0.69 10.85 1.91
N ILE A 9 0.10 11.78 1.37
CA ILE A 9 1.52 11.53 1.06
C ILE A 9 2.32 11.11 2.30
N ASP A 10 2.04 11.72 3.46
CA ASP A 10 2.70 11.38 4.72
C ASP A 10 2.40 9.93 5.14
N ASP A 11 1.17 9.48 4.93
CA ASP A 11 0.76 8.11 5.23
C ASP A 11 1.36 7.10 4.23
N GLN A 12 1.53 7.49 2.95
CA GLN A 12 2.26 6.70 1.96
C GLN A 12 3.74 6.54 2.36
N ILE A 13 4.38 7.61 2.81
CA ILE A 13 5.77 7.59 3.31
C ILE A 13 5.84 6.69 4.54
N LEU A 14 4.95 6.87 5.53
CA LEU A 14 4.95 6.11 6.77
C LEU A 14 4.89 4.60 6.52
N GLN A 15 3.91 4.13 5.75
CA GLN A 15 3.78 2.69 5.49
C GLN A 15 4.99 2.13 4.71
N LEU A 16 5.59 2.95 3.84
CA LEU A 16 6.77 2.57 3.08
C LEU A 16 7.98 2.43 4.02
N THR A 17 8.15 3.39 4.92
CA THR A 17 9.19 3.40 5.95
C THR A 17 9.08 2.22 6.90
N GLU A 18 7.90 1.90 7.40
CA GLU A 18 7.70 0.75 8.30
C GLU A 18 8.04 -0.58 7.60
N GLY A 19 7.54 -0.78 6.36
CA GLY A 19 7.83 -1.98 5.59
C GLY A 19 9.31 -2.11 5.20
N HIS A 20 9.91 -1.03 4.70
CA HIS A 20 11.32 -1.04 4.28
C HIS A 20 12.29 -1.11 5.46
N GLY A 21 11.94 -0.49 6.60
CA GLY A 21 12.68 -0.61 7.85
C GLY A 21 12.77 -2.06 8.28
N PHE A 22 11.63 -2.75 8.36
CA PHE A 22 11.59 -4.19 8.67
C PHE A 22 12.44 -5.03 7.70
N LEU A 23 12.30 -4.79 6.38
CA LEU A 23 13.05 -5.55 5.37
C LEU A 23 14.56 -5.35 5.49
N TYR A 24 14.99 -4.11 5.74
CA TYR A 24 16.39 -3.77 5.87
C TYR A 24 17.00 -4.34 7.16
N GLU A 25 16.32 -4.17 8.30
CA GLU A 25 16.79 -4.65 9.60
C GLU A 25 16.82 -6.18 9.67
N THR A 26 15.86 -6.86 9.04
CA THR A 26 15.73 -8.32 9.12
C THR A 26 16.55 -9.03 8.06
N PHE A 27 16.57 -8.52 6.83
CA PHE A 27 17.16 -9.23 5.68
C PHE A 27 18.31 -8.46 5.00
N GLY A 28 18.59 -7.22 5.40
CA GLY A 28 19.62 -6.40 4.76
C GLY A 28 19.26 -5.95 3.34
N VAL A 29 17.98 -6.05 2.94
CA VAL A 29 17.53 -5.77 1.57
C VAL A 29 16.81 -4.42 1.47
N ARG A 30 16.98 -3.78 0.31
CA ARG A 30 16.24 -2.56 -0.06
C ARG A 30 15.53 -2.83 -1.40
N PRO A 31 14.19 -2.95 -1.42
CA PRO A 31 13.45 -3.14 -2.66
C PRO A 31 13.73 -2.02 -3.67
N GLN A 32 13.93 -2.39 -4.94
CA GLN A 32 14.19 -1.47 -6.05
C GLN A 32 13.06 -1.44 -7.08
N PHE A 33 12.04 -2.28 -6.91
CA PHE A 33 10.92 -2.45 -7.84
C PHE A 33 9.63 -2.42 -7.03
N SER A 34 8.71 -1.53 -7.38
CA SER A 34 7.39 -1.49 -6.76
C SER A 34 6.40 -2.32 -7.58
N TRP A 35 5.45 -2.94 -6.89
CA TRP A 35 4.41 -3.79 -7.46
C TRP A 35 3.06 -3.30 -6.94
N HIS A 36 2.31 -2.58 -7.77
CA HIS A 36 1.08 -1.84 -7.45
C HIS A 36 -0.06 -2.27 -8.38
N VAL A 37 -0.43 -3.55 -8.29
CA VAL A 37 -1.35 -4.16 -9.27
C VAL A 37 -2.83 -4.03 -8.93
N ASP A 38 -3.16 -3.66 -7.71
CA ASP A 38 -4.54 -3.66 -7.22
C ASP A 38 -5.11 -2.32 -6.70
N PRO A 39 -4.37 -1.19 -6.58
CA PRO A 39 -5.00 0.11 -6.35
C PRO A 39 -5.94 0.47 -7.51
N PHE A 40 -7.07 1.12 -7.22
CA PHE A 40 -8.13 1.38 -8.20
C PHE A 40 -7.85 2.66 -9.01
N GLY A 41 -6.82 2.57 -9.86
CA GLY A 41 -6.19 3.71 -10.54
C GLY A 41 -4.82 4.01 -9.93
N ALA A 42 -4.04 4.84 -10.61
CA ALA A 42 -2.69 5.22 -10.16
C ALA A 42 -2.50 6.74 -10.16
N SER A 43 -1.93 7.28 -9.09
CA SER A 43 -1.62 8.71 -8.96
C SER A 43 -0.17 8.96 -9.31
N ALA A 44 0.12 10.08 -9.98
CA ALA A 44 1.46 10.59 -10.27
C ALA A 44 2.27 10.93 -8.99
N THR A 45 1.62 10.96 -7.82
CA THR A 45 2.30 11.12 -6.52
C THR A 45 3.16 9.90 -6.19
N SER A 46 2.62 8.68 -6.32
CA SER A 46 3.29 7.43 -5.97
C SER A 46 4.60 7.17 -6.74
N PRO A 47 4.69 7.30 -8.08
CA PRO A 47 5.95 7.13 -8.81
C PRO A 47 6.98 8.19 -8.43
N THR A 48 6.56 9.43 -8.13
CA THR A 48 7.45 10.50 -7.65
C THR A 48 8.05 10.12 -6.30
N LEU A 49 7.22 9.67 -5.36
CA LEU A 49 7.66 9.19 -4.05
C LEU A 49 8.59 7.98 -4.17
N PHE A 50 8.25 7.02 -5.02
CA PHE A 50 9.07 5.82 -5.22
C PHE A 50 10.43 6.14 -5.86
N SER A 51 10.50 7.07 -6.81
CA SER A 51 11.79 7.54 -7.34
C SER A 51 12.66 8.12 -6.21
N MET A 52 12.08 8.96 -5.35
CA MET A 52 12.79 9.53 -4.18
C MET A 52 13.20 8.48 -3.16
N ALA A 53 12.44 7.39 -3.02
CA ALA A 53 12.74 6.27 -2.14
C ALA A 53 13.76 5.27 -2.74
N GLY A 54 14.28 5.53 -3.95
CA GLY A 54 15.31 4.71 -4.59
C GLY A 54 14.79 3.54 -5.42
N PHE A 55 13.51 3.56 -5.81
CA PHE A 55 12.98 2.59 -6.76
C PHE A 55 13.39 2.94 -8.19
N ASN A 56 13.76 1.92 -8.95
CA ASN A 56 14.08 2.04 -10.38
C ASN A 56 12.84 1.87 -11.25
N VAL A 57 11.85 1.10 -10.78
CA VAL A 57 10.66 0.74 -11.56
C VAL A 57 9.39 0.78 -10.71
N HIS A 58 8.33 1.28 -11.34
CA HIS A 58 6.97 1.21 -10.85
C HIS A 58 6.09 0.35 -11.74
N LEU A 59 5.55 -0.74 -11.20
CA LEU A 59 4.62 -1.60 -11.94
C LEU A 59 3.20 -1.35 -11.45
N ILE A 60 2.30 -1.01 -12.38
CA ILE A 60 0.87 -0.79 -12.12
C ILE A 60 0.02 -1.70 -13.00
N SER A 61 -1.27 -1.84 -12.68
CA SER A 61 -2.20 -2.62 -13.53
C SER A 61 -3.49 -1.88 -13.85
N ARG A 62 -4.23 -1.43 -12.84
CA ARG A 62 -5.57 -0.87 -13.03
C ARG A 62 -5.49 0.57 -13.57
N ILE A 63 -5.73 0.71 -14.86
CA ILE A 63 -5.91 1.99 -15.55
C ILE A 63 -7.20 1.91 -16.39
N ASP A 64 -7.75 3.06 -16.79
CA ASP A 64 -8.97 3.13 -17.60
C ASP A 64 -8.93 2.18 -18.81
N TYR A 65 -10.07 1.55 -19.11
CA TYR A 65 -10.17 0.49 -20.10
C TYR A 65 -9.91 0.95 -21.54
N ASP A 66 -10.43 2.11 -21.94
CA ASP A 66 -10.19 2.68 -23.26
C ASP A 66 -8.73 3.11 -23.39
N LEU A 67 -8.18 3.72 -22.33
CA LEU A 67 -6.76 4.09 -22.30
C LEU A 67 -5.86 2.85 -22.39
N LYS A 68 -6.16 1.76 -21.67
CA LYS A 68 -5.38 0.53 -21.75
C LYS A 68 -5.38 -0.05 -23.16
N ALA A 69 -6.55 -0.12 -23.80
CA ALA A 69 -6.66 -0.60 -25.18
C ALA A 69 -5.82 0.27 -26.14
N ALA A 70 -5.92 1.59 -26.04
CA ALA A 70 -5.10 2.50 -26.84
C ALA A 70 -3.58 2.33 -26.58
N MET A 71 -3.17 2.09 -25.33
CA MET A 71 -1.77 1.85 -24.97
C MET A 71 -1.26 0.48 -25.42
N GLN A 72 -2.11 -0.55 -25.45
CA GLN A 72 -1.81 -1.85 -26.04
C GLN A 72 -1.56 -1.73 -27.54
N ASP A 73 -2.48 -1.08 -28.27
CA ASP A 73 -2.39 -0.92 -29.72
C ASP A 73 -1.18 -0.09 -30.15
N SER A 74 -0.86 0.95 -29.38
CA SER A 74 0.29 1.81 -29.63
C SER A 74 1.60 1.32 -29.00
N LYS A 75 1.58 0.19 -28.26
CA LYS A 75 2.73 -0.37 -27.53
C LYS A 75 3.37 0.60 -26.53
N LYS A 76 2.53 1.37 -25.82
CA LYS A 76 2.89 2.43 -24.87
C LYS A 76 2.65 2.06 -23.41
N LEU A 77 2.41 0.78 -23.10
CA LEU A 77 2.30 0.27 -21.71
C LEU A 77 3.59 0.44 -20.88
N GLN A 78 4.70 0.85 -21.51
CA GLN A 78 5.99 1.05 -20.88
C GLN A 78 6.50 2.46 -21.21
N PHE A 79 6.81 3.24 -20.18
CA PHE A 79 7.17 4.65 -20.32
C PHE A 79 8.02 5.12 -19.13
N VAL A 80 8.63 6.31 -19.25
CA VAL A 80 9.25 7.02 -18.13
C VAL A 80 8.22 7.98 -17.53
N TRP A 81 7.93 7.87 -16.24
CA TRP A 81 6.94 8.71 -15.58
C TRP A 81 7.61 9.84 -14.79
N ARG A 82 7.28 11.08 -15.15
CA ARG A 82 7.67 12.31 -14.45
C ARG A 82 6.46 12.88 -13.73
N GLY A 83 6.13 12.27 -12.59
CA GLY A 83 4.89 12.54 -11.87
C GLY A 83 4.80 13.96 -11.26
N SER A 84 5.93 14.58 -10.94
CA SER A 84 5.99 15.94 -10.39
C SER A 84 6.49 16.95 -11.41
N HIS A 85 5.70 18.00 -11.64
CA HIS A 85 6.10 19.12 -12.51
C HIS A 85 7.34 19.86 -11.98
N SER A 86 7.47 20.01 -10.66
CA SER A 86 8.58 20.76 -10.05
C SER A 86 9.87 19.94 -9.96
N LEU A 87 9.78 18.62 -9.77
CA LEU A 87 10.96 17.74 -9.67
C LEU A 87 11.41 17.26 -11.06
N SER A 88 10.48 17.09 -12.00
CA SER A 88 10.74 16.79 -13.41
C SER A 88 11.71 15.59 -13.57
N GLU A 89 12.71 15.71 -14.44
CA GLU A 89 13.73 14.69 -14.72
C GLU A 89 14.57 14.25 -13.51
N LYS A 90 14.57 15.01 -12.40
CA LYS A 90 15.32 14.63 -11.19
C LYS A 90 14.68 13.47 -10.44
N GLN A 91 13.40 13.22 -10.66
CA GLN A 91 12.60 12.20 -9.97
C GLN A 91 11.70 11.48 -10.96
N GLU A 92 12.32 10.95 -12.02
CA GLU A 92 11.65 10.09 -12.98
C GLU A 92 11.80 8.62 -12.61
N ILE A 93 10.85 7.79 -13.04
CA ILE A 93 10.87 6.35 -12.79
C ILE A 93 10.33 5.60 -14.00
N PHE A 94 10.95 4.48 -14.35
CA PHE A 94 10.40 3.62 -15.40
C PHE A 94 9.11 3.00 -14.90
N THR A 95 8.04 3.08 -15.70
CA THR A 95 6.73 2.54 -15.34
C THR A 95 6.29 1.47 -16.33
N HIS A 96 5.81 0.35 -15.78
CA HIS A 96 5.26 -0.76 -16.53
C HIS A 96 3.79 -0.94 -16.16
N VAL A 97 2.90 -0.70 -17.11
CA VAL A 97 1.48 -1.06 -16.99
C VAL A 97 1.33 -2.51 -17.42
N MET A 98 0.78 -3.34 -16.54
CA MET A 98 0.42 -4.71 -16.89
C MET A 98 -0.54 -4.71 -18.07
N ASP A 99 -0.29 -5.59 -19.02
CA ASP A 99 -1.02 -5.60 -20.28
C ASP A 99 -2.45 -6.12 -20.15
N GLN A 100 -2.76 -6.98 -19.17
CA GLN A 100 -4.14 -7.41 -18.93
C GLN A 100 -4.85 -6.52 -17.90
N PHE A 101 -6.18 -6.56 -17.90
CA PHE A 101 -7.01 -5.89 -16.88
C PHE A 101 -6.94 -6.57 -15.50
N SER A 102 -6.45 -7.81 -15.46
CA SER A 102 -6.21 -8.57 -14.25
C SER A 102 -4.72 -8.79 -14.06
N TYR A 103 -4.28 -8.90 -12.81
CA TYR A 103 -2.95 -9.38 -12.45
C TYR A 103 -2.87 -10.89 -12.27
N CYS A 104 -4.01 -11.56 -12.45
CA CYS A 104 -4.13 -12.99 -12.30
C CYS A 104 -3.72 -13.73 -13.57
N THR A 105 -3.22 -14.94 -13.40
CA THR A 105 -2.98 -15.87 -14.50
C THR A 105 -4.29 -16.23 -15.21
N PRO A 106 -4.30 -16.53 -16.53
CA PRO A 106 -5.51 -16.93 -17.22
C PRO A 106 -6.28 -18.02 -16.46
N SER A 107 -7.54 -17.75 -16.13
CA SER A 107 -8.36 -18.66 -15.32
C SER A 107 -9.20 -19.62 -16.14
N HIS A 108 -9.36 -19.37 -17.44
CA HIS A 108 -10.17 -20.19 -18.34
C HIS A 108 -9.28 -21.05 -19.26
N LEU A 109 -9.65 -22.31 -19.41
CA LEU A 109 -9.06 -23.26 -20.35
C LEU A 109 -10.14 -23.75 -21.32
N SER A 110 -9.83 -23.83 -22.61
CA SER A 110 -10.79 -24.35 -23.59
C SER A 110 -11.07 -25.86 -23.45
N PHE A 111 -10.20 -26.59 -22.76
CA PHE A 111 -10.26 -28.05 -22.64
C PHE A 111 -10.70 -28.53 -21.24
N SER A 112 -11.04 -27.61 -20.33
CA SER A 112 -11.41 -27.95 -18.96
C SER A 112 -12.44 -26.95 -18.41
N ASN A 113 -13.44 -27.46 -17.70
CA ASN A 113 -14.38 -26.64 -16.93
C ASN A 113 -13.81 -26.24 -15.55
N ARG A 114 -12.57 -26.64 -15.23
CA ARG A 114 -11.85 -26.20 -14.04
C ARG A 114 -10.98 -24.99 -14.36
N SER A 115 -10.42 -24.39 -13.32
CA SER A 115 -9.55 -23.24 -13.45
C SER A 115 -8.28 -23.53 -14.26
N GLY A 116 -7.70 -22.46 -14.80
CA GLY A 116 -6.50 -22.44 -15.62
C GLY A 116 -5.26 -22.98 -14.96
N PHE A 117 -4.50 -22.10 -14.34
CA PHE A 117 -3.15 -22.39 -13.85
C PHE A 117 -3.08 -22.27 -12.32
N TYR A 118 -4.09 -22.81 -11.62
CA TYR A 118 -4.27 -22.76 -10.17
C TYR A 118 -4.38 -24.18 -9.61
N TRP A 119 -3.28 -24.93 -9.60
CA TRP A 119 -3.27 -26.32 -9.16
C TRP A 119 -3.45 -26.47 -7.65
N ASN A 120 -3.11 -25.45 -6.86
CA ASN A 120 -3.44 -25.43 -5.44
C ASN A 120 -4.86 -24.91 -5.14
N GLY A 121 -5.60 -24.38 -6.11
CA GLY A 121 -6.98 -23.92 -5.92
C GLY A 121 -7.11 -22.61 -5.15
N VAL A 122 -8.25 -22.39 -4.49
CA VAL A 122 -8.53 -21.19 -3.68
C VAL A 122 -8.47 -21.54 -2.20
N ALA A 123 -7.65 -20.81 -1.45
CA ALA A 123 -7.50 -21.02 -0.01
C ALA A 123 -8.80 -20.72 0.75
N LEU A 124 -9.18 -21.65 1.64
CA LEU A 124 -10.30 -21.49 2.56
C LEU A 124 -9.77 -21.44 4.00
N PHE A 125 -10.12 -20.39 4.72
CA PHE A 125 -9.76 -20.18 6.13
C PHE A 125 -10.99 -19.77 6.94
N PRO A 126 -11.12 -20.20 8.21
CA PRO A 126 -10.21 -21.05 8.96
C PRO A 126 -10.39 -22.56 8.70
N ASP A 127 -11.38 -22.94 7.89
CA ASP A 127 -11.81 -24.33 7.69
C ASP A 127 -11.40 -24.88 6.30
N PRO A 128 -10.16 -25.36 6.11
CA PRO A 128 -9.74 -25.98 4.86
C PRO A 128 -10.45 -27.33 4.62
N PRO A 129 -10.67 -27.75 3.35
CA PRO A 129 -11.24 -29.05 3.03
C PRO A 129 -10.40 -30.21 3.57
N LYS A 130 -11.05 -31.18 4.20
CA LYS A 130 -10.39 -32.34 4.84
C LYS A 130 -9.76 -33.31 3.83
N ASP A 131 -10.28 -33.35 2.61
CA ASP A 131 -9.78 -34.17 1.52
C ASP A 131 -8.61 -33.51 0.77
N GLY A 132 -8.26 -32.27 1.11
CA GLY A 132 -7.23 -31.50 0.42
C GLY A 132 -7.64 -31.00 -0.97
N VAL A 133 -8.90 -31.18 -1.38
CA VAL A 133 -9.43 -30.72 -2.66
C VAL A 133 -10.06 -29.35 -2.48
N TYR A 134 -9.27 -28.32 -2.76
CA TYR A 134 -9.72 -26.93 -2.67
C TYR A 134 -10.64 -26.56 -3.83
N PRO A 135 -11.56 -25.60 -3.64
CA PRO A 135 -12.36 -25.07 -4.72
C PRO A 135 -11.47 -24.54 -5.85
N ASN A 136 -11.94 -24.70 -7.07
CA ASN A 136 -11.31 -24.13 -8.26
C ASN A 136 -9.87 -24.62 -8.49
N MET A 137 -9.50 -25.84 -8.05
CA MET A 137 -8.23 -26.47 -8.42
C MET A 137 -8.22 -26.86 -9.91
N SER A 138 -7.13 -26.53 -10.61
CA SER A 138 -6.88 -26.98 -11.98
C SER A 138 -6.71 -28.51 -12.07
N LEU A 139 -6.87 -29.06 -13.27
CA LEU A 139 -6.48 -30.45 -13.51
C LEU A 139 -4.96 -30.58 -13.39
N PRO A 140 -4.42 -31.57 -12.66
CA PRO A 140 -2.98 -31.82 -12.63
C PRO A 140 -2.43 -31.97 -14.05
N VAL A 141 -1.21 -31.48 -14.27
CA VAL A 141 -0.49 -31.63 -15.53
C VAL A 141 -0.09 -33.10 -15.68
N THR A 142 -0.57 -33.73 -16.76
CA THR A 142 -0.26 -35.12 -17.12
C THR A 142 0.13 -35.18 -18.60
N SER A 143 0.61 -36.34 -19.05
CA SER A 143 0.89 -36.58 -20.48
C SER A 143 -0.28 -36.26 -21.39
N ASP A 144 -1.52 -36.42 -20.91
CA ASP A 144 -2.72 -36.31 -21.71
C ASP A 144 -3.15 -34.85 -21.95
N ASN A 145 -2.79 -33.94 -21.03
CA ASN A 145 -3.23 -32.54 -21.08
C ASN A 145 -2.08 -31.51 -21.17
N ILE A 146 -0.82 -31.92 -21.00
CA ILE A 146 0.33 -31.01 -20.98
C ILE A 146 0.47 -30.21 -22.28
N HIS A 147 0.16 -30.81 -23.44
CA HIS A 147 0.17 -30.12 -24.71
C HIS A 147 -0.87 -28.98 -24.76
N GLN A 148 -2.08 -29.22 -24.22
CA GLN A 148 -3.16 -28.26 -24.23
C GLN A 148 -2.88 -27.09 -23.27
N TYR A 149 -2.30 -27.38 -22.10
CA TYR A 149 -1.77 -26.36 -21.19
C TYR A 149 -0.69 -25.51 -21.86
N ALA A 150 0.28 -26.16 -22.51
CA ALA A 150 1.38 -25.50 -23.21
C ALA A 150 0.87 -24.60 -24.33
N ASP A 151 0.01 -25.11 -25.21
CA ASP A 151 -0.60 -24.34 -26.30
C ASP A 151 -1.38 -23.14 -25.77
N THR A 152 -2.14 -23.29 -24.68
CA THR A 152 -2.88 -22.19 -24.03
C THR A 152 -1.94 -21.12 -23.50
N MET A 153 -0.89 -21.51 -22.77
CA MET A 153 0.09 -20.57 -22.21
C MET A 153 0.87 -19.85 -23.32
N VAL A 154 1.35 -20.58 -24.33
CA VAL A 154 2.12 -20.03 -25.46
C VAL A 154 1.28 -19.06 -26.28
N LYS A 155 0.01 -19.38 -26.57
CA LYS A 155 -0.92 -18.46 -27.24
C LYS A 155 -1.12 -17.18 -26.44
N ASN A 156 -1.32 -17.30 -25.12
CA ASN A 156 -1.45 -16.14 -24.25
C ASN A 156 -0.16 -15.30 -24.23
N ILE A 157 1.02 -15.93 -24.12
CA ILE A 157 2.32 -15.22 -24.17
C ILE A 157 2.46 -14.45 -25.49
N LYS A 158 2.20 -15.09 -26.63
CA LYS A 158 2.33 -14.45 -27.96
C LYS A 158 1.36 -13.28 -28.14
N MET A 159 0.12 -13.43 -27.66
CA MET A 159 -0.85 -12.33 -27.64
C MET A 159 -0.35 -11.16 -26.79
N ARG A 160 0.14 -11.44 -25.58
CA ARG A 160 0.65 -10.40 -24.66
C ARG A 160 1.91 -9.71 -25.20
N ALA A 161 2.82 -10.47 -25.82
CA ALA A 161 4.03 -9.94 -26.45
C ALA A 161 3.73 -8.89 -27.54
N ALA A 162 2.62 -9.03 -28.26
CA ALA A 162 2.26 -8.12 -29.35
C ALA A 162 2.04 -6.67 -28.87
N TRP A 163 1.64 -6.48 -27.61
CA TRP A 163 1.37 -5.17 -26.99
C TRP A 163 2.61 -4.48 -26.42
N PHE A 164 3.78 -5.13 -26.47
CA PHE A 164 5.03 -4.57 -26.00
C PHE A 164 6.03 -4.32 -27.14
N ARG A 165 7.03 -3.49 -26.84
CA ARG A 165 8.10 -3.12 -27.78
C ARG A 165 9.25 -4.14 -27.80
N SER A 166 9.38 -4.94 -26.75
CA SER A 166 10.34 -6.05 -26.68
C SER A 166 9.61 -7.39 -26.82
N ASN A 167 10.39 -8.45 -27.08
CA ASN A 167 9.89 -9.83 -27.04
C ASN A 167 9.99 -10.43 -25.63
N ASP A 168 10.32 -9.64 -24.60
CA ASP A 168 10.38 -10.07 -23.21
C ASP A 168 9.02 -9.81 -22.56
N VAL A 169 8.30 -10.88 -22.20
CA VAL A 169 6.99 -10.79 -21.55
C VAL A 169 7.11 -11.10 -20.07
N LEU A 170 6.68 -10.17 -19.23
CA LEU A 170 6.42 -10.45 -17.82
C LEU A 170 5.07 -11.18 -17.73
N TRP A 171 5.09 -12.46 -17.39
CA TRP A 171 3.90 -13.28 -17.24
C TRP A 171 3.66 -13.63 -15.77
N PRO A 172 2.82 -12.88 -15.05
CA PRO A 172 2.60 -13.11 -13.62
C PRO A 172 1.90 -14.45 -13.41
N TRP A 173 2.54 -15.29 -12.61
CA TRP A 173 1.95 -16.54 -12.16
C TRP A 173 1.40 -16.35 -10.75
N GLY A 174 0.08 -16.29 -10.61
CA GLY A 174 -0.57 -16.03 -9.34
C GLY A 174 -1.92 -15.36 -9.52
N CYS A 175 -2.56 -15.11 -8.38
CA CYS A 175 -3.79 -14.34 -8.20
C CYS A 175 -3.98 -14.19 -6.69
N ASP A 176 -5.14 -13.73 -6.25
CA ASP A 176 -5.49 -13.59 -4.84
C ASP A 176 -5.28 -14.89 -4.07
N LYS A 177 -4.48 -14.79 -3.00
CA LYS A 177 -4.24 -15.87 -2.02
C LYS A 177 -3.74 -17.18 -2.65
N GLN A 178 -3.09 -17.10 -3.81
CA GLN A 178 -2.45 -18.24 -4.46
C GLN A 178 -1.13 -18.62 -3.76
N PHE A 179 -0.54 -19.75 -4.17
CA PHE A 179 0.67 -20.33 -3.57
C PHE A 179 0.59 -20.73 -2.08
N PHE A 180 -0.61 -20.82 -1.49
CA PHE A 180 -0.77 -21.36 -0.11
C PHE A 180 -0.36 -22.84 0.02
N ASN A 181 -0.42 -23.60 -1.08
CA ASN A 181 0.26 -24.89 -1.23
C ASN A 181 1.18 -24.80 -2.44
N SER A 182 2.36 -24.20 -2.22
CA SER A 182 3.32 -23.89 -3.27
C SER A 182 3.90 -25.15 -3.92
N SER A 183 4.05 -26.26 -3.18
CA SER A 183 4.60 -27.50 -3.74
C SER A 183 3.73 -28.07 -4.86
N ILE A 184 2.40 -28.11 -4.69
CA ILE A 184 1.48 -28.55 -5.75
C ILE A 184 1.59 -27.62 -6.96
N GLN A 185 1.67 -26.32 -6.71
CA GLN A 185 1.76 -25.32 -7.77
C GLN A 185 3.05 -25.48 -8.59
N PHE A 186 4.22 -25.48 -7.94
CA PHE A 186 5.52 -25.60 -8.61
C PHE A 186 5.71 -26.94 -9.32
N ASN A 187 5.27 -28.06 -8.74
CA ASN A 187 5.38 -29.37 -9.40
C ASN A 187 4.69 -29.42 -10.78
N ASN A 188 3.56 -28.72 -10.93
CA ASN A 188 2.86 -28.64 -12.21
C ASN A 188 3.47 -27.61 -13.16
N MET A 189 3.95 -26.48 -12.62
CA MET A 189 4.66 -25.45 -13.39
C MET A 189 5.94 -26.01 -14.01
N ASP A 190 6.72 -26.79 -13.27
CA ASP A 190 8.00 -27.36 -13.73
C ASP A 190 7.81 -28.26 -14.96
N LEU A 191 6.84 -29.18 -14.90
CA LEU A 191 6.49 -30.05 -16.03
C LEU A 191 6.14 -29.24 -17.27
N LEU A 192 5.34 -28.18 -17.09
CA LEU A 192 4.86 -27.34 -18.19
C LEU A 192 5.99 -26.51 -18.80
N LEU A 193 6.85 -25.90 -17.98
CA LEU A 193 8.01 -25.12 -18.42
C LEU A 193 8.99 -26.00 -19.21
N GLU A 194 9.32 -27.17 -18.68
CA GLU A 194 10.19 -28.14 -19.35
C GLU A 194 9.61 -28.57 -20.70
N TYR A 195 8.33 -28.90 -20.75
CA TYR A 195 7.67 -29.31 -21.98
C TYR A 195 7.66 -28.22 -23.05
N ILE A 196 7.40 -26.96 -22.68
CA ILE A 196 7.43 -25.83 -23.61
C ILE A 196 8.86 -25.62 -24.16
N ASN A 197 9.86 -25.61 -23.29
CA ASN A 197 11.26 -25.36 -23.68
C ASN A 197 11.85 -26.47 -24.55
N ASN A 198 11.38 -27.71 -24.41
CA ASN A 198 11.80 -28.85 -25.24
C ASN A 198 11.08 -28.93 -26.60
N LYS A 199 10.23 -27.94 -26.94
CA LYS A 199 9.42 -27.90 -28.15
C LYS A 199 9.66 -26.64 -28.97
N PRO A 200 10.68 -26.66 -29.86
CA PRO A 200 11.03 -25.52 -30.70
C PRO A 200 9.86 -24.97 -31.53
N GLU A 201 8.87 -25.81 -31.85
CA GLU A 201 7.66 -25.41 -32.59
C GLU A 201 6.84 -24.33 -31.87
N PHE A 202 6.95 -24.22 -30.54
CA PHE A 202 6.27 -23.15 -29.80
C PHE A 202 6.93 -21.78 -30.01
N GLY A 203 8.22 -21.72 -30.35
CA GLY A 203 8.94 -20.48 -30.64
C GLY A 203 9.01 -19.51 -29.46
N VAL A 204 8.95 -20.03 -28.22
CA VAL A 204 9.12 -19.25 -26.99
C VAL A 204 10.06 -19.98 -26.05
N THR A 205 10.69 -19.23 -25.14
CA THR A 205 11.44 -19.78 -24.01
C THR A 205 10.80 -19.25 -22.74
N VAL A 206 10.51 -20.15 -21.80
CA VAL A 206 9.86 -19.83 -20.53
C VAL A 206 10.78 -20.19 -19.37
N GLN A 207 10.82 -19.36 -18.34
CA GLN A 207 11.61 -19.60 -17.14
C GLN A 207 10.95 -18.91 -15.95
N TYR A 208 11.24 -19.40 -14.74
CA TYR A 208 10.99 -18.61 -13.54
C TYR A 208 11.80 -17.32 -13.59
N SER A 209 11.19 -16.24 -13.15
CA SER A 209 11.86 -14.94 -13.11
C SER A 209 11.29 -14.07 -12.00
N THR A 210 12.14 -13.18 -11.50
CA THR A 210 11.77 -12.09 -10.60
C THR A 210 11.59 -10.79 -11.38
N LEU A 211 10.96 -9.79 -10.75
CA LEU A 211 10.87 -8.44 -11.34
C LEU A 211 12.25 -7.88 -11.71
N GLY A 212 13.24 -8.09 -10.85
CA GLY A 212 14.60 -7.58 -11.08
C GLY A 212 15.25 -8.19 -12.32
N GLU A 213 15.07 -9.49 -12.55
CA GLU A 213 15.59 -10.17 -13.74
C GLU A 213 14.87 -9.72 -15.01
N TYR A 214 13.54 -9.60 -14.97
CA TYR A 214 12.74 -9.10 -16.09
C TYR A 214 13.18 -7.69 -16.50
N PHE A 215 13.19 -6.73 -15.56
CA PHE A 215 13.55 -5.36 -15.87
C PHE A 215 15.03 -5.19 -16.23
N LYS A 216 15.92 -6.03 -15.71
CA LYS A 216 17.32 -6.10 -16.15
C LYS A 216 17.44 -6.61 -17.59
N SER A 217 16.62 -7.59 -17.99
CA SER A 217 16.54 -8.04 -19.39
C SER A 217 16.04 -6.91 -20.29
N LEU A 218 14.96 -6.25 -19.90
CA LEU A 218 14.37 -5.14 -20.65
C LEU A 218 15.35 -3.97 -20.82
N TYR A 219 16.07 -3.61 -19.76
CA TYR A 219 17.10 -2.56 -19.80
C TYR A 219 18.21 -2.87 -20.82
N ARG A 220 18.66 -4.14 -20.90
CA ARG A 220 19.67 -4.58 -21.88
C ARG A 220 19.22 -4.50 -23.33
N ARG A 221 17.91 -4.41 -23.61
CA ARG A 221 17.39 -4.21 -24.96
C ARG A 221 17.69 -2.82 -25.53
N ASN A 222 18.13 -1.87 -24.70
CA ASN A 222 18.49 -0.51 -25.09
C ASN A 222 17.38 0.20 -25.89
N LEU A 223 16.13 0.05 -25.42
CA LEU A 223 14.96 0.70 -26.01
C LEU A 223 14.80 2.11 -25.45
N THR A 224 14.36 3.04 -26.29
CA THR A 224 13.95 4.38 -25.89
C THR A 224 12.50 4.37 -25.44
N TRP A 225 12.12 5.16 -24.43
CA TRP A 225 10.75 5.20 -23.91
C TRP A 225 10.19 6.62 -23.96
N GLU A 226 8.87 6.73 -24.17
CA GLU A 226 8.20 8.02 -24.09
C GLU A 226 8.13 8.50 -22.64
N VAL A 227 8.04 9.82 -22.46
CA VAL A 227 7.89 10.45 -21.15
C VAL A 227 6.41 10.76 -20.92
N ARG A 228 5.81 10.12 -19.92
CA ARG A 228 4.54 10.55 -19.35
C ARG A 228 4.82 11.63 -18.30
N LYS A 229 4.12 12.75 -18.38
CA LYS A 229 4.26 13.86 -17.43
C LYS A 229 3.45 13.60 -16.14
N ASN A 230 2.95 14.65 -15.51
CA ASN A 230 2.20 14.63 -14.25
C ASN A 230 0.74 14.16 -14.41
N GLU A 231 0.46 13.32 -15.40
CA GLU A 231 -0.88 12.80 -15.68
C GLU A 231 -1.13 11.54 -14.83
N ASP A 232 -2.22 11.56 -14.07
CA ASP A 232 -2.70 10.41 -13.32
C ASP A 232 -3.34 9.36 -14.24
N PHE A 233 -3.61 8.19 -13.69
CA PHE A 233 -4.52 7.16 -14.23
C PHE A 233 -5.81 7.09 -13.41
N LEU A 234 -6.29 8.26 -12.96
CA LEU A 234 -7.55 8.44 -12.22
C LEU A 234 -8.53 9.29 -13.06
N PRO A 235 -9.84 9.00 -13.01
CA PRO A 235 -10.46 7.84 -12.36
C PRO A 235 -10.18 6.53 -13.12
N TYR A 236 -10.25 5.40 -12.41
CA TYR A 236 -10.21 4.07 -13.01
C TYR A 236 -11.61 3.63 -13.42
N SER A 237 -11.76 3.19 -14.68
CA SER A 237 -12.95 2.48 -15.15
C SER A 237 -12.56 1.12 -15.68
N SER A 238 -13.23 0.06 -15.21
CA SER A 238 -13.03 -1.29 -15.74
C SER A 238 -13.77 -1.55 -17.05
N ASP A 239 -14.80 -0.74 -17.33
CA ASP A 239 -15.66 -0.79 -18.51
C ASP A 239 -16.44 0.55 -18.64
N ALA A 240 -17.15 0.75 -19.75
CA ALA A 240 -17.82 2.00 -20.14
C ALA A 240 -18.78 2.59 -19.10
N TYR A 241 -19.40 1.74 -18.28
CA TYR A 241 -20.36 2.15 -17.24
C TYR A 241 -19.91 1.73 -15.83
N GLN A 242 -18.62 1.44 -15.65
CA GLN A 242 -18.06 0.94 -14.40
C GLN A 242 -16.89 1.81 -13.95
N ALA A 243 -17.15 3.10 -13.70
CA ALA A 243 -16.19 4.01 -13.08
C ALA A 243 -16.11 3.77 -11.57
N TRP A 244 -14.91 3.53 -11.05
CA TRP A 244 -14.67 3.21 -9.65
C TRP A 244 -14.47 4.50 -8.83
N THR A 245 -15.44 5.41 -8.83
CA THR A 245 -15.34 6.67 -8.09
C THR A 245 -16.09 6.65 -6.75
N GLY A 246 -16.91 5.63 -6.50
CA GLY A 246 -17.65 5.49 -5.24
C GLY A 246 -16.75 5.36 -4.01
N PHE A 247 -15.62 4.65 -4.14
CA PHE A 247 -14.68 4.44 -3.03
C PHE A 247 -14.01 5.73 -2.55
N TYR A 248 -14.06 6.81 -3.34
CA TYR A 248 -13.62 8.13 -2.90
C TYR A 248 -14.37 8.61 -1.64
N THR A 249 -15.62 8.17 -1.46
CA THR A 249 -16.48 8.57 -0.32
C THR A 249 -16.86 7.42 0.62
N SER A 250 -16.85 6.17 0.15
CA SER A 250 -17.21 4.99 0.96
C SER A 250 -16.54 4.99 2.34
N ARG A 251 -17.31 4.70 3.40
CA ARG A 251 -16.83 4.68 4.79
C ARG A 251 -16.13 5.98 5.22
N ASN A 252 -16.71 7.13 4.91
CA ASN A 252 -16.25 8.46 5.32
C ASN A 252 -15.81 8.57 6.80
N ILE A 253 -16.48 7.89 7.75
CA ILE A 253 -16.09 7.86 9.16
C ILE A 253 -14.69 7.25 9.34
N LEU A 254 -14.40 6.12 8.69
CA LEU A 254 -13.08 5.47 8.75
C LEU A 254 -12.01 6.39 8.17
N LYS A 255 -12.26 6.99 7.00
CA LYS A 255 -11.36 7.98 6.37
C LYS A 255 -11.04 9.14 7.31
N GLY A 256 -12.05 9.70 7.98
CA GLY A 256 -11.87 10.77 8.96
C GLY A 256 -11.10 10.34 10.22
N VAL A 257 -11.32 9.11 10.71
CA VAL A 257 -10.56 8.56 11.84
C VAL A 257 -9.10 8.32 11.45
N ALA A 258 -8.83 7.79 10.25
CA ALA A 258 -7.48 7.58 9.75
C ALA A 258 -6.69 8.90 9.67
N ARG A 259 -7.29 9.99 9.17
CA ARG A 259 -6.66 11.31 9.16
C ARG A 259 -6.36 11.85 10.57
N ARG A 260 -7.31 11.74 11.50
CA ARG A 260 -7.07 12.13 12.90
C ARG A 260 -5.99 11.29 13.58
N ALA A 261 -5.93 9.99 13.27
CA ALA A 261 -4.91 9.09 13.77
C ALA A 261 -3.52 9.47 13.26
N SER A 262 -3.39 9.76 11.96
CA SER A 262 -2.16 10.26 11.34
C SER A 262 -1.70 11.59 11.96
N SER A 263 -2.59 12.58 12.11
CA SER A 263 -2.25 13.85 12.75
C SER A 263 -1.83 13.69 14.23
N LEU A 264 -2.52 12.83 14.98
CA LEU A 264 -2.16 12.53 16.38
C LEU A 264 -0.81 11.81 16.47
N LEU A 265 -0.52 10.90 15.53
CA LEU A 265 0.76 10.22 15.45
C LEU A 265 1.89 11.24 15.27
N TYR A 266 1.77 12.13 14.29
CA TYR A 266 2.75 13.20 14.06
C TYR A 266 2.96 14.08 15.31
N ALA A 267 1.86 14.43 16.00
CA ALA A 267 1.94 15.18 17.25
C ALA A 267 2.64 14.40 18.38
N GLY A 268 2.37 13.10 18.52
CA GLY A 268 3.01 12.25 19.51
C GLY A 268 4.50 12.06 19.26
N GLU A 269 4.89 11.84 18.00
CA GLU A 269 6.30 11.68 17.62
C GLU A 269 7.10 12.96 17.84
N SER A 270 6.55 14.09 17.42
CA SER A 270 7.18 15.40 17.63
C SER A 270 7.28 15.76 19.12
N ALA A 271 6.22 15.50 19.90
CA ALA A 271 6.22 15.71 21.35
C ALA A 271 7.29 14.85 22.05
N LEU A 272 7.34 13.55 21.75
CA LEU A 272 8.37 12.66 22.31
C LEU A 272 9.78 13.10 21.92
N THR A 273 9.99 13.47 20.64
CA THR A 273 11.29 13.94 20.15
C THR A 273 11.75 15.19 20.92
N GLN A 274 10.88 16.19 21.06
CA GLN A 274 11.16 17.41 21.80
C GLN A 274 11.41 17.14 23.28
N TYR A 275 10.61 16.26 23.88
CA TYR A 275 10.77 15.85 25.28
C TYR A 275 12.14 15.20 25.52
N VAL A 276 12.54 14.23 24.70
CA VAL A 276 13.84 13.54 24.86
C VAL A 276 15.02 14.50 24.67
N LEU A 277 14.90 15.48 23.76
CA LEU A 277 15.95 16.48 23.54
C LEU A 277 16.09 17.47 24.71
N LYS A 278 14.96 17.93 25.27
CA LYS A 278 14.94 18.94 26.34
C LYS A 278 15.10 18.33 27.75
N HIS A 279 14.63 17.09 27.92
CA HIS A 279 14.59 16.37 29.20
C HIS A 279 15.21 14.97 29.01
N PRO A 280 16.51 14.86 28.71
CA PRO A 280 17.15 13.58 28.38
C PRO A 280 17.10 12.55 29.52
N SER A 281 16.98 13.04 30.76
CA SER A 281 16.86 12.29 32.01
C SER A 281 15.43 12.27 32.59
N GLY A 282 14.42 12.71 31.83
CA GLY A 282 13.03 12.72 32.30
C GLY A 282 12.47 11.31 32.56
N ALA A 283 11.39 11.20 33.35
CA ALA A 283 10.93 9.92 33.88
C ALA A 283 10.18 9.03 32.87
N VAL A 284 9.70 9.58 31.76
CA VAL A 284 8.99 8.80 30.73
C VAL A 284 9.91 7.73 30.11
N CYS A 285 9.52 6.46 30.28
CA CYS A 285 10.27 5.33 29.74
C CYS A 285 10.27 5.34 28.20
N LYS A 286 11.46 5.45 27.60
CA LYS A 286 11.66 5.55 26.15
C LYS A 286 11.16 4.30 25.40
N MET A 287 11.38 3.10 25.95
CA MET A 287 10.91 1.86 25.32
C MET A 287 9.38 1.81 25.26
N TRP A 288 8.72 2.09 26.39
CA TRP A 288 7.26 2.14 26.44
C TRP A 288 6.67 3.21 25.51
N ALA A 289 7.28 4.40 25.46
CA ALA A 289 6.87 5.47 24.57
C ALA A 289 6.95 5.06 23.09
N MET A 290 8.06 4.44 22.70
CA MET A 290 8.24 3.92 21.33
C MET A 290 7.23 2.82 21.00
N GLU A 291 6.86 1.97 21.96
CA GLU A 291 5.80 0.98 21.74
C GLU A 291 4.43 1.62 21.46
N GLN A 292 4.07 2.69 22.18
CA GLN A 292 2.81 3.40 21.94
C GLN A 292 2.78 4.04 20.55
N LEU A 293 3.87 4.69 20.14
CA LEU A 293 3.99 5.27 18.80
C LEU A 293 3.96 4.18 17.73
N ARG A 294 4.73 3.09 17.88
CA ARG A 294 4.77 1.99 16.91
C ARG A 294 3.39 1.36 16.70
N ALA A 295 2.61 1.16 17.78
CA ALA A 295 1.26 0.64 17.65
C ALA A 295 0.37 1.52 16.76
N LEU A 296 0.47 2.85 16.88
CA LEU A 296 -0.26 3.77 16.02
C LEU A 296 0.33 3.88 14.61
N ARG A 297 1.67 3.85 14.45
CA ARG A 297 2.33 3.78 13.13
C ARG A 297 1.83 2.61 12.31
N TRP A 298 1.75 1.43 12.93
CA TRP A 298 1.25 0.22 12.27
C TRP A 298 -0.22 0.34 11.92
N ALA A 299 -1.07 0.83 12.83
CA ALA A 299 -2.49 1.02 12.52
C ALA A 299 -2.75 2.04 11.39
N VAL A 300 -2.02 3.15 11.37
CA VAL A 300 -2.10 4.16 10.29
C VAL A 300 -1.56 3.58 8.99
N SER A 301 -0.49 2.78 9.02
CA SER A 301 0.07 2.13 7.83
C SER A 301 -0.86 1.05 7.27
N GLU A 302 -1.44 0.23 8.14
CA GLU A 302 -2.31 -0.89 7.80
C GLU A 302 -3.58 -0.41 7.08
N VAL A 303 -4.21 0.65 7.59
CA VAL A 303 -5.43 1.19 6.98
C VAL A 303 -5.17 1.78 5.60
N GLN A 304 -3.93 2.15 5.23
CA GLN A 304 -3.65 2.64 3.87
C GLN A 304 -3.83 1.58 2.79
N HIS A 305 -3.98 0.30 3.16
CA HIS A 305 -4.32 -0.78 2.23
C HIS A 305 -5.42 -0.37 1.24
N HIS A 306 -5.34 -0.83 -0.01
CA HIS A 306 -6.30 -0.49 -1.06
C HIS A 306 -7.72 -1.02 -0.86
N ASP A 307 -7.96 -1.87 0.16
CA ASP A 307 -9.31 -2.14 0.68
C ASP A 307 -9.61 -1.49 2.04
N GLY A 308 -8.61 -0.93 2.71
CA GLY A 308 -8.78 -0.28 4.02
C GLY A 308 -9.32 1.12 3.87
N ILE A 309 -8.47 2.07 3.48
CA ILE A 309 -8.81 3.50 3.41
C ILE A 309 -9.87 3.79 2.34
N THR A 310 -9.93 2.97 1.29
CA THR A 310 -10.93 3.02 0.22
C THR A 310 -12.34 2.66 0.71
N GLY A 311 -12.44 1.84 1.75
CA GLY A 311 -13.71 1.40 2.31
C GLY A 311 -14.39 0.27 1.52
N THR A 312 -13.62 -0.55 0.79
CA THR A 312 -14.10 -1.68 -0.04
C THR A 312 -14.02 -3.04 0.67
N GLU A 313 -13.55 -3.06 1.91
CA GLU A 313 -13.50 -4.23 2.80
C GLU A 313 -14.87 -4.64 3.36
N SER A 314 -14.95 -5.83 3.98
CA SER A 314 -16.17 -6.27 4.69
C SER A 314 -16.40 -5.50 6.00
N PRO A 315 -17.64 -5.44 6.55
CA PRO A 315 -17.90 -4.76 7.82
C PRO A 315 -17.02 -5.20 9.00
N LYS A 316 -16.70 -6.50 9.09
CA LYS A 316 -15.83 -7.04 10.15
C LYS A 316 -14.40 -6.51 10.04
N VAL A 317 -13.87 -6.39 8.82
CA VAL A 317 -12.52 -5.86 8.56
C VAL A 317 -12.49 -4.35 8.80
N ARG A 318 -13.54 -3.61 8.43
CA ARG A 318 -13.70 -2.20 8.83
C ARG A 318 -13.58 -2.04 10.35
N ASP A 319 -14.29 -2.86 11.11
CA ASP A 319 -14.32 -2.77 12.57
C ASP A 319 -12.96 -3.08 13.18
N MET A 320 -12.20 -3.99 12.58
CA MET A 320 -10.80 -4.25 12.92
C MET A 320 -9.92 -3.00 12.72
N TYR A 321 -9.95 -2.37 11.53
CA TYR A 321 -9.19 -1.13 11.28
C TYR A 321 -9.56 -0.02 12.28
N MET A 322 -10.87 0.16 12.54
CA MET A 322 -11.35 1.13 13.52
C MET A 322 -10.84 0.84 14.94
N ALA A 323 -10.80 -0.43 15.34
CA ALA A 323 -10.29 -0.83 16.65
C ALA A 323 -8.79 -0.57 16.76
N HIS A 324 -7.99 -0.96 15.75
CA HIS A 324 -6.54 -0.74 15.72
C HIS A 324 -6.20 0.76 15.80
N LEU A 325 -6.86 1.59 14.97
CA LEU A 325 -6.66 3.04 14.99
C LEU A 325 -7.02 3.64 16.36
N ARG A 326 -8.18 3.31 16.92
CA ARG A 326 -8.62 3.84 18.22
C ARG A 326 -7.69 3.43 19.36
N GLN A 327 -7.24 2.18 19.36
CA GLN A 327 -6.33 1.66 20.38
C GLN A 327 -4.96 2.34 20.29
N GLY A 328 -4.39 2.47 19.08
CA GLY A 328 -3.13 3.18 18.87
C GLY A 328 -3.24 4.66 19.27
N MET A 329 -4.34 5.33 18.90
CA MET A 329 -4.59 6.72 19.29
C MET A 329 -4.70 6.88 20.81
N LEU A 330 -5.28 5.91 21.52
CA LEU A 330 -5.34 5.93 22.98
C LEU A 330 -3.93 5.80 23.59
N GLY A 331 -3.09 4.90 23.05
CA GLY A 331 -1.70 4.75 23.48
C GLY A 331 -0.91 6.05 23.32
N VAL A 332 -1.02 6.72 22.17
CA VAL A 332 -0.31 7.99 21.92
C VAL A 332 -0.85 9.13 22.79
N ARG A 333 -2.16 9.21 23.06
CA ARG A 333 -2.69 10.18 24.03
C ARG A 333 -2.10 9.99 25.43
N LYS A 334 -2.04 8.75 25.91
CA LYS A 334 -1.41 8.43 27.21
C LYS A 334 0.08 8.80 27.24
N LEU A 335 0.79 8.61 26.12
CA LEU A 335 2.17 9.06 25.99
C LEU A 335 2.29 10.58 26.12
N MET A 336 1.47 11.33 25.37
CA MET A 336 1.50 12.80 25.43
C MET A 336 1.12 13.33 26.81
N GLU A 337 0.17 12.69 27.49
CA GLU A 337 -0.19 12.98 28.88
C GLU A 337 1.00 12.72 29.83
N ALA A 338 1.67 11.58 29.72
CA ALA A 338 2.84 11.26 30.54
C ALA A 338 3.99 12.26 30.33
N ILE A 339 4.23 12.68 29.08
CA ILE A 339 5.21 13.74 28.77
C ILE A 339 4.83 15.04 29.46
N THR A 340 3.57 15.44 29.37
CA THR A 340 3.06 16.69 29.96
C THR A 340 3.22 16.67 31.48
N LEU A 341 2.83 15.57 32.13
CA LEU A 341 2.93 15.42 33.59
C LEU A 341 4.38 15.45 34.11
N ASP A 342 5.34 14.90 33.34
CA ASP A 342 6.76 14.94 33.72
C ASP A 342 7.36 16.33 33.52
N GLN A 343 7.04 17.01 32.41
CA GLN A 343 7.53 18.36 32.10
C GLN A 343 6.99 19.41 33.05
N PHE A 344 5.70 19.35 33.33
CA PHE A 344 5.01 20.26 34.20
C PHE A 344 4.70 19.50 35.48
N SER A 345 5.74 19.34 36.30
CA SER A 345 5.55 18.97 37.71
C SER A 345 4.64 20.03 38.32
N PHE A 346 3.33 19.77 38.36
CA PHE A 346 2.36 20.63 39.01
C PHE A 346 2.70 20.58 40.50
N HIS A 347 3.54 21.51 40.96
CA HIS A 347 3.70 21.75 42.38
C HIS A 347 2.34 22.22 42.88
N ASN A 348 1.65 21.34 43.59
CA ASN A 348 0.54 21.70 44.45
C ASN A 348 1.08 22.61 45.55
N ASP A 349 1.34 23.87 45.24
CA ASP A 349 1.71 24.93 46.19
C ASP A 349 0.50 25.35 47.05
N GLY A 350 -0.35 24.39 47.42
CA GLY A 350 -1.53 24.63 48.26
C GLY A 350 -2.60 25.52 47.63
N GLN A 351 -2.55 25.79 46.32
CA GLN A 351 -3.58 26.56 45.63
C GLN A 351 -4.78 25.67 45.27
N SER A 352 -5.90 25.95 45.95
CA SER A 352 -7.32 25.66 45.68
C SER A 352 -7.68 24.43 44.83
N GLU A 353 -8.56 23.59 45.38
CA GLU A 353 -9.20 22.43 44.72
C GLU A 353 -10.02 22.76 43.45
N ASP A 354 -10.09 24.03 43.01
CA ASP A 354 -10.99 24.51 41.94
C ASP A 354 -10.31 24.83 40.59
N LEU A 355 -9.00 24.60 40.41
CA LEU A 355 -8.29 24.89 39.15
C LEU A 355 -8.11 23.66 38.25
N MET A 356 -8.42 23.81 36.95
CA MET A 356 -8.16 22.81 35.91
C MET A 356 -7.07 23.30 34.96
N ASN A 357 -5.99 22.53 34.85
CA ASN A 357 -4.88 22.84 33.94
C ASN A 357 -5.14 22.22 32.56
N ILE A 358 -4.95 23.03 31.51
CA ILE A 358 -5.12 22.63 30.11
C ILE A 358 -3.81 22.87 29.38
N THR A 359 -3.26 21.84 28.75
CA THR A 359 -2.07 21.96 27.92
C THR A 359 -2.44 21.83 26.46
N VAL A 360 -2.00 22.79 25.65
CA VAL A 360 -2.21 22.80 24.19
C VAL A 360 -0.87 22.54 23.52
N TYR A 361 -0.80 21.52 22.67
CA TYR A 361 0.41 21.19 21.91
C TYR A 361 0.22 21.57 20.44
N ASN A 362 1.10 22.43 19.92
CA ASN A 362 1.19 22.74 18.50
C ASN A 362 2.33 21.92 17.88
N PRO A 363 2.04 20.91 17.03
CA PRO A 363 3.07 20.12 16.38
C PRO A 363 3.67 20.80 15.14
N LEU A 364 3.12 21.94 14.69
CA LEU A 364 3.63 22.65 13.52
C LEU A 364 4.85 23.51 13.87
N ALA A 365 5.73 23.71 12.90
CA ALA A 365 6.96 24.49 13.06
C ALA A 365 6.76 26.01 12.99
N TRP A 366 5.54 26.49 13.15
CA TRP A 366 5.16 27.91 13.11
C TRP A 366 4.09 28.22 14.16
N ASP A 367 4.01 29.48 14.56
CA ASP A 367 3.04 29.93 15.56
C ASP A 367 1.61 29.87 15.00
N ILE A 368 0.66 29.47 15.86
CA ILE A 368 -0.75 29.39 15.53
C ILE A 368 -1.56 30.02 16.66
N THR A 369 -2.52 30.86 16.30
CA THR A 369 -3.59 31.30 17.20
C THR A 369 -4.89 30.71 16.69
N THR A 370 -5.56 29.92 17.51
CA THR A 370 -6.83 29.27 17.16
C THR A 370 -7.70 29.10 18.40
N TYR A 371 -8.99 28.85 18.18
CA TYR A 371 -9.93 28.53 19.24
C TYR A 371 -9.72 27.09 19.73
N VAL A 372 -9.68 26.92 21.04
CA VAL A 372 -9.66 25.60 21.69
C VAL A 372 -11.00 25.40 22.37
N HIS A 373 -11.72 24.36 21.98
CA HIS A 373 -13.01 24.02 22.57
C HIS A 373 -12.85 22.86 23.55
N VAL A 374 -13.11 23.12 24.82
CA VAL A 374 -13.00 22.12 25.90
C VAL A 374 -14.38 21.90 26.52
N PRO A 375 -15.01 20.73 26.30
CA PRO A 375 -16.31 20.45 26.91
C PRO A 375 -16.14 20.25 28.42
N MET A 376 -16.84 21.05 29.22
CA MET A 376 -16.81 20.97 30.68
C MET A 376 -18.21 20.75 31.27
N ASN A 377 -18.27 20.02 32.38
CA ASN A 377 -19.50 19.83 33.16
C ASN A 377 -19.63 20.85 34.31
N ILE A 378 -18.74 21.85 34.34
CA ILE A 378 -18.67 22.92 35.33
C ILE A 378 -18.79 24.26 34.62
N TRP A 379 -19.26 25.27 35.33
CA TRP A 379 -19.21 26.65 34.87
C TRP A 379 -17.79 27.18 35.06
N VAL A 380 -17.20 27.70 33.99
CA VAL A 380 -15.87 28.32 34.01
C VAL A 380 -16.07 29.83 34.08
N THR A 381 -15.55 30.46 35.14
CA THR A 381 -15.66 31.91 35.32
C THR A 381 -14.64 32.66 34.48
N ASP A 382 -13.39 32.18 34.48
CA ASP A 382 -12.26 32.80 33.80
C ASP A 382 -11.30 31.72 33.29
N VAL A 383 -10.62 32.01 32.18
CA VAL A 383 -9.51 31.21 31.65
C VAL A 383 -8.26 32.07 31.73
N TYR A 384 -7.14 31.50 32.18
CA TYR A 384 -5.89 32.21 32.36
C TYR A 384 -4.77 31.59 31.52
N ASP A 385 -3.85 32.42 31.02
CA ASP A 385 -2.59 31.97 30.44
C ASP A 385 -1.57 31.58 31.54
N GLU A 386 -0.39 31.08 31.13
CA GLU A 386 0.67 30.69 32.05
C GLU A 386 1.28 31.86 32.85
N MET A 387 1.00 33.11 32.45
CA MET A 387 1.41 34.33 33.15
C MET A 387 0.32 34.86 34.09
N GLY A 388 -0.83 34.18 34.17
CA GLY A 388 -1.98 34.57 34.99
C GLY A 388 -2.85 35.66 34.36
N GLN A 389 -2.73 35.92 33.06
CA GLN A 389 -3.55 36.89 32.34
C GLN A 389 -4.85 36.25 31.85
N VAL A 390 -5.96 36.98 31.95
CA VAL A 390 -7.27 36.49 31.50
C VAL A 390 -7.29 36.36 29.97
N ILE A 391 -7.62 35.16 29.50
CA ILE A 391 -7.85 34.85 28.10
C ILE A 391 -9.35 34.98 27.80
N PRO A 392 -9.76 35.69 26.73
CA PRO A 392 -11.14 35.72 26.29
C PRO A 392 -11.70 34.31 26.05
N SER A 393 -12.80 33.98 26.72
CA SER A 393 -13.51 32.69 26.61
C SER A 393 -15.02 32.91 26.44
N GLN A 394 -15.71 31.92 25.88
CA GLN A 394 -17.15 31.92 25.62
C GLN A 394 -17.79 30.60 26.04
#